data_AF-A0AAE9A4C5-F1
#
_entry.id   AF-A0AAE9A4C5-F1
#
_cell.length_a   1.000
_cell.length_b   1.000
_cell.length_c   1.000
_cell.angle_alpha   90.00
_cell.angle_beta   90.00
_cell.angle_gamma   90.00
#
_symmetry.space_group_name_H-M   'P 1'
#
loop_
_entity.id
_entity.type
_entity.pdbx_description
1 polymer ?
#
loop_
_entity_poly.entity_id
_entity_poly.type
_entity_poly.pdbx_seq_one_letter_code
_entity_poly.pdbx_strand_id
1 'polypeptide(L)'
;MEEAFKVVKDHFTPIFLKPLKFRDMTKEQKNEALRDATARVIFILLLPYILSILISFSIGVSSMILLNEIIAKLLGSYDSKKLLRRGCVVLSGSIILGSCLLLSTMRIVPFIYQFLFSIIGFY
;
A
#
# COMPACT_ATOMS: atom_id res chain seq x y z
N MET A 1 -25.99 7.08 11.59
CA MET A 1 -25.49 5.96 10.75
C MET A 1 -26.35 5.69 9.51
N GLU A 2 -27.69 5.75 9.58
CA GLU A 2 -28.56 5.54 8.40
C GLU A 2 -28.43 6.61 7.31
N GLU A 3 -28.18 7.87 7.67
CA GLU A 3 -28.01 8.96 6.69
C GLU A 3 -26.69 8.87 5.93
N ALA A 4 -25.59 8.55 6.62
CA ALA A 4 -24.29 8.30 5.97
C ALA A 4 -24.38 7.13 4.97
N PHE A 5 -25.11 6.07 5.32
CA PHE A 5 -25.34 4.94 4.43
C PHE A 5 -26.21 5.30 3.22
N LYS A 6 -27.20 6.20 3.39
CA LYS A 6 -28.00 6.75 2.28
C LYS A 6 -27.16 7.60 1.32
N VAL A 7 -26.32 8.49 1.84
CA VAL A 7 -25.43 9.34 1.03
C VAL A 7 -24.41 8.50 0.25
N VAL A 8 -23.84 7.49 0.90
CA VAL A 8 -22.93 6.53 0.27
C VAL A 8 -23.64 5.73 -0.83
N LYS A 9 -24.88 5.28 -0.59
CA LYS A 9 -25.71 4.55 -1.57
C LYS A 9 -26.09 5.41 -2.79
N ASP A 10 -26.34 6.71 -2.60
CA ASP A 10 -26.66 7.64 -3.68
C ASP A 10 -25.44 8.08 -4.49
N HIS A 11 -24.22 8.04 -3.90
CA HIS A 11 -22.94 8.29 -4.60
C HIS A 11 -22.22 7.03 -5.12
N PHE A 12 -22.71 5.83 -4.78
CA PHE A 12 -22.32 4.56 -5.41
C PHE A 12 -22.86 4.40 -6.84
N THR A 13 -22.97 5.50 -7.58
CA THR A 13 -23.01 5.46 -9.05
C THR A 13 -21.73 4.78 -9.54
N PRO A 14 -21.81 3.63 -10.23
CA PRO A 14 -20.66 3.03 -10.87
C PRO A 14 -20.10 4.04 -11.86
N ILE A 15 -18.82 4.37 -11.78
CA ILE A 15 -18.20 5.38 -12.66
C ILE A 15 -18.29 4.94 -14.15
N PHE A 16 -18.43 3.64 -14.42
CA PHE A 16 -18.71 3.09 -15.76
C PHE A 16 -20.17 3.23 -16.22
N LEU A 17 -21.10 3.58 -15.33
CA LEU A 17 -22.54 3.78 -15.60
C LEU A 17 -22.93 5.24 -15.29
N LYS A 18 -22.36 6.19 -16.04
CA LYS A 18 -23.00 7.52 -16.18
C LYS A 18 -24.33 7.38 -16.95
N PRO A 19 -25.38 8.15 -16.62
CA PRO A 19 -25.90 8.51 -15.30
C PRO A 19 -27.19 7.70 -15.06
N LEU A 20 -27.09 6.45 -14.61
CA LEU A 20 -28.27 5.73 -14.14
C LEU A 20 -28.30 5.80 -12.61
N LYS A 21 -29.39 6.37 -12.08
CA LYS A 21 -29.62 6.36 -10.63
C LYS A 21 -29.77 4.91 -10.18
N PHE A 22 -29.15 4.55 -9.06
CA PHE A 22 -29.19 3.19 -8.52
C PHE A 22 -30.63 2.66 -8.34
N ARG A 23 -31.62 3.54 -8.18
CA ARG A 23 -33.05 3.18 -8.13
C ARG A 23 -33.56 2.52 -9.42
N ASP A 24 -33.11 2.98 -10.57
CA ASP A 24 -33.65 2.64 -11.89
C ASP A 24 -33.01 1.38 -12.49
N MET A 25 -32.01 0.81 -11.82
CA MET A 25 -31.30 -0.39 -12.26
C MET A 25 -32.09 -1.68 -11.97
N THR A 26 -31.96 -2.68 -12.84
CA THR A 26 -32.50 -4.02 -12.61
C THR A 26 -31.78 -4.71 -11.46
N LYS A 27 -32.37 -5.78 -10.91
CA LYS A 27 -31.81 -6.50 -9.75
C LYS A 27 -30.40 -7.04 -10.02
N GLU A 28 -30.14 -7.48 -11.25
CA GLU A 28 -28.83 -7.96 -11.70
C GLU A 28 -27.80 -6.82 -11.81
N GLN A 29 -28.18 -5.70 -12.44
CA GLN A 29 -27.33 -4.51 -12.54
C GLN A 29 -26.98 -3.91 -11.17
N LYS A 30 -27.92 -3.94 -10.22
CA LYS A 30 -27.68 -3.53 -8.82
C LYS A 30 -26.64 -4.43 -8.14
N ASN A 31 -26.68 -5.75 -8.38
CA ASN A 31 -25.71 -6.68 -7.82
C ASN A 31 -24.31 -6.49 -8.43
N GLU A 32 -24.23 -6.23 -9.74
CA GLU A 32 -22.96 -5.96 -10.42
C GLU A 32 -22.34 -4.63 -9.98
N ALA A 33 -23.16 -3.58 -9.85
CA ALA A 33 -22.77 -2.31 -9.26
C ALA A 33 -22.27 -2.46 -7.81
N LEU A 34 -22.93 -3.29 -7.00
CA LEU A 34 -22.48 -3.59 -5.64
C LEU A 34 -21.16 -4.39 -5.62
N ARG A 35 -20.95 -5.34 -6.55
CA ARG A 35 -19.67 -6.06 -6.67
C ARG A 35 -18.53 -5.11 -7.06
N ASP A 36 -18.74 -4.24 -8.03
CA ASP A 36 -17.75 -3.24 -8.47
C ASP A 36 -17.43 -2.24 -7.34
N ALA A 37 -18.47 -1.73 -6.68
CA ALA A 37 -18.34 -0.92 -5.47
C ALA A 37 -17.51 -1.60 -4.38
N THR A 38 -17.81 -2.86 -4.07
CA THR A 38 -17.11 -3.64 -3.05
C THR A 38 -15.65 -3.87 -3.43
N ALA A 39 -15.37 -4.22 -4.69
CA ALA A 39 -14.01 -4.40 -5.17
C ALA A 39 -13.18 -3.11 -5.07
N ARG A 40 -13.78 -1.95 -5.38
CA ARG A 40 -13.12 -0.65 -5.24
C ARG A 40 -12.83 -0.29 -3.78
N VAL A 41 -13.78 -0.53 -2.88
CA VAL A 41 -13.55 -0.30 -1.44
C VAL A 41 -12.41 -1.19 -0.95
N ILE A 42 -12.43 -2.49 -1.31
CA ILE A 42 -11.34 -3.41 -0.97
C ILE A 42 -10.01 -2.93 -1.56
N PHE A 43 -10.00 -2.45 -2.80
CA PHE A 43 -8.80 -1.94 -3.44
C PHE A 43 -8.26 -0.68 -2.75
N ILE A 44 -9.11 0.29 -2.44
CA ILE A 44 -8.72 1.51 -1.70
C ILE A 44 -8.22 1.14 -0.31
N LEU A 45 -8.82 0.12 0.32
CA LEU A 45 -8.34 -0.37 1.61
C LEU A 45 -6.98 -1.04 1.45
N LEU A 46 -6.72 -1.84 0.42
CA LEU A 46 -5.43 -2.53 0.27
C LEU A 46 -4.31 -1.64 -0.29
N LEU A 47 -4.65 -0.57 -1.02
CA LEU A 47 -3.71 0.27 -1.75
C LEU A 47 -2.58 0.84 -0.87
N PRO A 48 -2.83 1.39 0.34
CA PRO A 48 -1.78 1.91 1.22
C PRO A 48 -0.78 0.83 1.64
N TYR A 49 -1.25 -0.40 1.87
CA TYR A 49 -0.39 -1.53 2.21
C TYR A 49 0.48 -1.95 1.02
N ILE A 50 -0.10 -2.04 -0.18
CA ILE A 50 0.63 -2.39 -1.40
C ILE A 50 1.72 -1.34 -1.69
N LEU A 51 1.38 -0.05 -1.59
CA LEU A 51 2.33 1.05 -1.76
C LEU A 51 3.44 1.02 -0.70
N SER A 52 3.07 0.79 0.55
CA SER A 52 4.01 0.63 1.67
C SER A 52 5.04 -0.49 1.40
N ILE A 53 4.58 -1.65 0.91
CA ILE A 53 5.45 -2.78 0.58
C ILE A 53 6.38 -2.40 -0.57
N LEU A 54 5.86 -1.81 -1.65
CA LEU A 54 6.66 -1.39 -2.80
C LEU A 54 7.74 -0.37 -2.44
N ILE A 55 7.40 0.64 -1.65
CA ILE A 55 8.34 1.67 -1.21
C ILE A 55 9.40 1.07 -0.28
N SER A 56 8.98 0.27 0.70
CA SER A 56 9.91 -0.38 1.64
C SER A 56 10.87 -1.33 0.91
N PHE A 57 10.38 -2.06 -0.09
CA PHE A 57 11.19 -2.93 -0.93
C PHE A 57 12.21 -2.14 -1.75
N SER A 58 11.78 -1.05 -2.39
CA SER A 58 12.68 -0.17 -3.15
C SER A 58 13.80 0.39 -2.27
N ILE A 59 13.45 0.92 -1.08
CA ILE A 59 14.43 1.42 -0.10
C ILE A 59 15.39 0.31 0.35
N GLY A 60 14.87 -0.88 0.65
CA GLY A 60 15.67 -2.04 1.06
C GLY A 60 16.70 -2.42 0.00
N VAL A 61 16.27 -2.59 -1.25
CA VAL A 61 17.15 -2.96 -2.37
C VAL A 61 18.19 -1.88 -2.66
N SER A 62 17.78 -0.61 -2.74
CA SER A 62 18.71 0.51 -2.94
C SER A 62 19.76 0.59 -1.82
N SER A 63 19.35 0.37 -0.57
CA SER A 63 20.26 0.35 0.57
C SER A 63 21.24 -0.82 0.52
N MET A 64 20.80 -2.01 0.09
CA MET A 64 21.68 -3.17 -0.07
C MET A 64 22.75 -2.93 -1.13
N ILE A 65 22.40 -2.29 -2.26
CA ILE A 65 23.36 -1.93 -3.30
C ILE A 65 24.43 -0.98 -2.75
N LEU A 66 24.00 0.08 -2.06
CA LEU A 66 24.90 1.06 -1.44
C LEU A 66 25.81 0.42 -0.37
N LEU A 67 25.24 -0.41 0.51
CA LEU A 67 26.00 -1.12 1.55
C LEU A 67 27.04 -2.06 0.95
N ASN A 68 26.68 -2.77 -0.12
CA ASN A 68 27.62 -3.64 -0.81
C ASN A 68 28.80 -2.85 -1.41
N GLU A 69 28.54 -1.67 -1.97
CA GLU A 69 29.58 -0.81 -2.54
C GLU A 69 30.49 -0.23 -1.45
N ILE A 70 29.92 0.23 -0.32
CA ILE A 70 30.67 0.74 0.84
C ILE A 70 31.58 -0.35 1.42
N ILE A 71 31.05 -1.56 1.65
CA ILE A 71 31.82 -2.66 2.21
C ILE A 71 32.92 -3.10 1.23
N ALA A 72 32.64 -3.12 -0.08
CA ALA A 72 33.65 -3.44 -1.08
C ALA A 72 34.80 -2.41 -1.11
N LYS A 73 34.48 -1.11 -1.00
CA LYS A 73 35.49 -0.04 -0.90
C LYS A 73 36.33 -0.18 0.38
N LEU A 74 35.70 -0.47 1.53
CA LEU A 74 36.40 -0.67 2.80
C LEU A 74 37.35 -1.88 2.79
N LEU A 75 36.97 -2.96 2.10
CA LEU A 75 37.78 -4.17 2.00
C LEU A 75 38.86 -4.09 0.92
N GLY A 76 38.86 -3.04 0.09
CA GLY A 76 39.83 -2.82 -0.99
C GLY A 76 39.78 -3.85 -2.13
N SER A 77 38.84 -4.79 -2.11
CA SER A 77 38.70 -5.84 -3.13
C SER A 77 37.28 -6.39 -3.16
N TYR A 78 36.80 -6.66 -4.37
CA TYR A 78 35.50 -7.29 -4.59
C TYR A 78 35.50 -8.80 -4.32
N ASP A 79 36.67 -9.44 -4.37
CA ASP A 79 36.82 -10.90 -4.22
C ASP A 79 37.27 -11.32 -2.81
N SER A 80 37.97 -10.43 -2.10
CA SER A 80 38.29 -10.66 -0.69
C SER A 80 37.03 -10.79 0.16
N LYS A 81 36.92 -11.90 0.92
CA LYS A 81 35.83 -12.16 1.89
C LYS A 81 34.42 -11.99 1.30
N LYS A 82 34.23 -12.34 0.03
CA LYS A 82 32.97 -12.20 -0.73
C LYS A 82 31.74 -12.77 0.00
N LEU A 83 31.90 -13.92 0.65
CA LEU A 83 30.82 -14.60 1.37
C LEU A 83 30.42 -13.84 2.64
N LEU A 84 31.42 -13.34 3.39
CA LEU A 84 31.20 -12.48 4.56
C LEU A 84 30.53 -11.15 4.17
N ARG A 85 30.99 -10.51 3.09
CA ARG A 85 30.38 -9.26 2.58
C ARG A 85 28.91 -9.48 2.22
N ARG A 86 28.62 -10.52 1.43
CA ARG A 86 27.23 -10.85 1.05
C ARG A 86 26.37 -11.14 2.27
N GLY A 87 26.88 -11.87 3.26
CA GLY A 87 26.20 -12.10 4.53
C GLY A 87 25.86 -10.80 5.26
N CYS A 88 26.83 -9.91 5.44
CA CYS A 88 26.61 -8.60 6.07
C CYS A 88 25.58 -7.75 5.31
N VAL A 89 25.68 -7.67 3.98
CA VAL A 89 24.75 -6.90 3.14
C VAL A 89 23.33 -7.46 3.23
N VAL A 90 23.17 -8.79 3.23
CA VAL A 90 21.86 -9.42 3.35
C VAL A 90 21.26 -9.17 4.73
N LEU A 91 22.02 -9.35 5.81
CA LEU A 91 21.52 -9.12 7.17
C LEU A 91 21.14 -7.65 7.38
N SER A 92 22.02 -6.72 7.02
CA SER A 92 21.75 -5.28 7.15
C SER A 92 20.60 -4.81 6.27
N GLY A 93 20.55 -5.26 5.01
CA GLY A 93 19.43 -5.00 4.10
C GLY A 93 18.10 -5.53 4.62
N SER A 94 18.09 -6.74 5.20
CA SER A 94 16.89 -7.34 5.78
C SER A 94 16.39 -6.55 7.00
N ILE A 95 17.30 -6.04 7.84
CA ILE A 95 16.95 -5.18 8.98
C ILE A 95 16.34 -3.87 8.49
N ILE A 96 16.91 -3.25 7.46
CA ILE A 96 16.40 -2.00 6.87
C ILE A 96 15.00 -2.22 6.28
N LEU A 97 14.83 -3.26 5.47
CA LEU A 97 13.54 -3.64 4.88
C LEU A 97 12.50 -3.88 5.99
N GLY A 98 12.83 -4.72 6.96
CA GLY A 98 11.95 -5.05 8.07
C GLY A 98 11.56 -3.81 8.87
N SER A 99 12.52 -2.96 9.22
CA SER A 99 12.27 -1.71 9.95
C SER A 99 11.37 -0.76 9.15
N CYS A 100 11.63 -0.59 7.86
CA CYS A 100 10.86 0.29 6.99
C CYS A 100 9.40 -0.18 6.86
N LEU A 101 9.20 -1.49 6.70
CA LEU A 101 7.89 -2.10 6.62
C LEU A 101 7.12 -1.99 7.93
N LEU A 102 7.79 -2.16 9.07
CA LEU A 102 7.22 -2.03 10.41
C LEU A 102 6.82 -0.57 10.69
N LEU A 103 7.66 0.40 10.33
CA LEU A 103 7.37 1.82 10.45
C LEU A 103 6.18 2.23 9.57
N SER A 104 6.18 1.76 8.33
CA SER A 104 5.12 2.08 7.39
C SER A 104 3.78 1.49 7.81
N THR A 105 3.75 0.23 8.27
CA THR A 105 2.52 -0.42 8.76
C THR A 105 2.02 0.16 10.09
N MET A 106 2.90 0.57 11.00
CA MET A 106 2.50 1.10 12.32
C MET A 106 2.18 2.59 12.33
N ARG A 107 2.78 3.39 11.43
CA ARG A 107 2.66 4.85 11.47
C ARG A 107 2.03 5.41 10.19
N ILE A 108 2.54 5.01 9.02
CA ILE A 108 2.15 5.62 7.74
C ILE A 108 0.76 5.16 7.31
N VAL A 109 0.52 3.85 7.30
CA VAL A 109 -0.77 3.29 6.87
C VAL A 109 -1.93 3.72 7.77
N PRO A 110 -1.84 3.68 9.11
CA PRO A 110 -2.89 4.19 9.99
C PRO A 110 -3.13 5.69 9.80
N PHE A 111 -2.07 6.48 9.60
CA PHE A 111 -2.19 7.90 9.32
C PHE A 111 -2.93 8.19 8.00
N ILE A 112 -2.62 7.43 6.95
CA ILE A 112 -3.34 7.53 5.66
C ILE A 112 -4.83 7.23 5.85
N TYR A 113 -5.18 6.19 6.63
CA TYR A 113 -6.58 5.92 6.93
C TYR A 113 -7.25 7.00 7.75
N GLN A 114 -6.59 7.50 8.81
CA GLN A 114 -7.13 8.61 9.61
C GLN A 114 -7.37 9.84 8.73
N PHE A 115 -6.46 10.15 7.81
CA PHE A 115 -6.62 11.23 6.86
C PHE A 115 -7.80 11.00 5.91
N LEU A 116 -7.94 9.79 5.35
CA LEU A 116 -9.08 9.43 4.50
C LEU A 116 -10.41 9.50 5.26
N PHE A 117 -10.48 8.97 6.48
CA PHE A 117 -11.68 9.04 7.33
C PHE A 117 -12.04 10.48 7.70
N SER A 118 -11.04 11.32 8.00
CA SER A 118 -11.23 12.75 8.26
C SER A 118 -11.82 13.50 7.06
N ILE A 119 -11.40 13.17 5.83
CA ILE A 119 -11.95 13.79 4.60
C ILE A 119 -13.40 13.39 4.38
N ILE A 120 -13.76 12.15 4.73
CA ILE A 120 -15.12 11.62 4.56
C ILE A 120 -16.05 12.09 5.71
N GLY A 121 -15.52 12.72 6.75
CA GLY A 121 -16.30 13.23 7.89
C GLY A 121 -16.68 12.17 8.92
N PHE A 122 -16.03 11.02 8.91
CA PHE A 122 -16.09 10.05 10.02
C PHE A 122 -14.98 10.39 11.01
N TYR A 123 -15.32 11.15 12.05
CA TYR A 123 -14.47 11.39 13.23
C TYR A 123 -15.18 10.86 14.47
#